data_AF-A0A959GRB8-F1
#
_entry.id   AF-A0A959GRB8-F1
#
_cell.length_a   1.000
_cell.length_b   1.000
_cell.length_c   1.000
_cell.angle_alpha   90.00
_cell.angle_beta   90.00
_cell.angle_gamma   90.00
#
_symmetry.space_group_name_H-M   'P 1'
#
loop_
_entity.id
_entity.type
_entity.pdbx_description
1 polymer ?
#
loop_
_entity_poly.entity_id
_entity_poly.type
_entity_poly.pdbx_seq_one_letter_code
_entity_poly.pdbx_strand_id
1 'polypeptide(L)'
;MRSLSQIMLLLGLATSLFSQSPHGSGFKANCSDCHSSFSWEIDVDTFSFDHSLTAFPLEGQHTQVDCRNCHQTLVFQEASTECISCHTDMHR
;
A
#
# COMPACT_ATOMS: atom_id res chain seq x y z
N MET A 1 19.20 -24.47 39.70
CA MET A 1 17.81 -24.81 39.33
C MET A 1 17.17 -23.55 38.75
N ARG A 2 17.27 -23.38 37.43
CA ARG A 2 16.77 -22.17 36.76
C ARG A 2 15.25 -22.27 36.81
N SER A 3 14.63 -21.35 37.55
CA SER A 3 13.19 -21.34 37.81
C SER A 3 12.44 -21.39 36.47
N LEU A 4 11.51 -22.35 36.32
CA LEU A 4 10.64 -22.44 35.14
C LEU A 4 9.94 -21.11 34.82
N SER A 5 9.79 -20.22 35.82
CA SER A 5 9.25 -18.87 35.66
C SER A 5 10.10 -17.94 34.77
N GLN A 6 11.41 -18.17 34.64
CA GLN A 6 12.26 -17.37 33.74
C GLN A 6 12.18 -17.84 32.28
N ILE A 7 11.75 -19.09 32.04
CA ILE A 7 11.56 -19.65 30.68
C ILE A 7 10.25 -19.12 30.07
N MET A 8 9.20 -18.94 30.87
CA MET A 8 7.93 -18.35 30.43
C MET A 8 8.02 -16.85 30.10
N LEU A 9 8.95 -16.12 30.73
CA LEU A 9 9.15 -14.69 30.45
C LEU A 9 9.91 -14.45 29.14
N LEU A 10 10.73 -15.41 28.69
CA LEU A 10 11.48 -15.34 27.42
C LEU A 10 10.64 -15.76 26.20
N LEU A 11 9.58 -16.56 26.40
CA LEU A 11 8.72 -17.05 25.31
C LEU A 11 7.63 -16.04 24.90
N GLY A 12 7.29 -15.07 25.76
CA GLY A 12 6.26 -14.06 25.50
C GLY A 12 6.72 -12.87 24.65
N LEU A 13 8.03 -12.68 24.47
CA LEU A 13 8.58 -11.55 23.70
C LEU A 13 8.68 -11.83 22.19
N ALA A 14 8.38 -13.06 21.75
CA ALA A 14 8.55 -13.48 20.36
C ALA A 14 7.32 -13.27 19.45
N THR A 15 6.19 -12.77 19.98
CA THR A 15 4.92 -12.71 19.24
C THR A 15 4.76 -11.49 18.32
N SER A 16 5.77 -10.64 18.15
CA SER A 16 5.66 -9.41 17.34
C SER A 16 6.33 -9.48 15.95
N LEU A 17 6.88 -10.62 15.54
CA LEU A 17 7.57 -10.75 14.24
C LEU A 17 6.61 -11.05 13.08
N PHE A 18 5.41 -10.46 13.07
CA PHE A 18 4.53 -10.53 11.90
C PHE A 18 4.96 -9.48 10.89
N SER A 19 5.26 -9.91 9.66
CA SER A 19 5.49 -9.00 8.53
C SER A 19 4.31 -8.05 8.42
N GLN A 20 4.53 -6.76 8.67
CA GLN A 20 3.48 -5.74 8.56
C GLN A 20 3.40 -5.28 7.11
N SER A 21 2.17 -5.08 6.61
CA SER A 21 1.99 -4.46 5.31
C SER A 21 2.55 -3.03 5.35
N PRO A 22 3.39 -2.61 4.39
CA PRO A 22 3.83 -1.23 4.31
C PRO A 22 2.71 -0.29 3.84
N HIS A 23 1.54 -0.82 3.49
CA HIS A 23 0.43 -0.07 2.92
C HIS A 23 -0.51 0.56 3.96
N GLY A 24 -0.12 0.49 5.23
CA GLY A 24 -0.92 0.92 6.37
C GLY A 24 -1.89 -0.16 6.86
N SER A 25 -2.33 -0.03 8.11
CA SER A 25 -3.20 -1.00 8.79
C SER A 25 -4.62 -1.09 8.21
N GLY A 26 -5.03 -0.11 7.40
CA GLY A 26 -6.36 -0.04 6.78
C GLY A 26 -6.39 -0.43 5.31
N PHE A 27 -5.33 -0.99 4.73
CA PHE A 27 -5.30 -1.38 3.32
C PHE A 27 -6.22 -2.58 3.05
N LYS A 28 -7.07 -2.47 2.02
CA LYS A 28 -8.16 -3.44 1.75
C LYS A 28 -8.03 -4.22 0.44
N ALA A 29 -7.19 -3.77 -0.50
CA ALA A 29 -7.00 -4.48 -1.77
C ALA A 29 -6.23 -5.79 -1.55
N ASN A 30 -6.41 -6.77 -2.43
CA ASN A 30 -5.70 -8.03 -2.30
C ASN A 30 -4.24 -7.81 -2.71
N CYS A 31 -3.31 -8.47 -2.02
CA CYS A 31 -1.89 -8.37 -2.35
C CYS A 31 -1.61 -8.76 -3.81
N SER A 32 -2.36 -9.73 -4.33
CA SER A 32 -2.26 -10.23 -5.70
C SER A 32 -2.72 -9.26 -6.78
N ASP A 33 -3.43 -8.18 -6.40
CA ASP A 33 -3.89 -7.18 -7.38
C ASP A 33 -2.71 -6.32 -7.88
N CYS A 34 -1.61 -6.26 -7.10
CA CYS A 34 -0.41 -5.48 -7.44
C CYS A 34 0.89 -6.30 -7.43
N HIS A 35 0.95 -7.37 -6.64
CA HIS A 35 2.16 -8.18 -6.46
C HIS A 35 1.95 -9.62 -6.92
N SER A 36 3.04 -10.28 -7.28
CA SER A 36 3.01 -11.71 -7.60
C SER A 36 3.47 -12.54 -6.40
N SER A 37 3.23 -13.86 -6.45
CA SER A 37 3.83 -14.79 -5.50
C SER A 37 5.35 -14.91 -5.65
N PHE A 38 5.90 -14.43 -6.76
CA PHE A 38 7.33 -14.50 -7.08
C PHE A 38 8.10 -13.27 -6.59
N SER A 39 7.48 -12.09 -6.63
CA SER A 39 8.11 -10.82 -6.25
C SER A 39 7.09 -9.81 -5.71
N TRP A 40 7.55 -8.99 -4.75
CA TRP A 40 6.87 -7.79 -4.26
C TRP A 40 7.12 -6.55 -5.13
N GLU A 41 7.98 -6.65 -6.14
CA GLU A 41 8.08 -5.61 -7.15
C GLU A 41 6.81 -5.63 -8.02
N ILE A 42 6.29 -4.45 -8.34
CA ILE A 42 5.11 -4.34 -9.20
C ILE A 42 5.57 -4.57 -10.63
N ASP A 43 4.94 -5.54 -11.27
CA ASP A 43 5.07 -5.76 -12.70
C ASP A 43 3.96 -4.97 -13.41
N VAL A 44 4.37 -3.94 -14.14
CA VAL A 44 3.47 -2.99 -14.84
C VAL A 44 2.63 -3.67 -15.93
N ASP A 45 3.03 -4.84 -16.41
CA ASP A 45 2.28 -5.59 -17.43
C ASP A 45 1.23 -6.53 -16.82
N THR A 46 1.31 -6.82 -15.51
CA THR A 46 0.45 -7.83 -14.86
C THR A 46 -0.34 -7.32 -13.66
N PHE A 47 -0.02 -6.15 -13.12
CA PHE A 47 -0.83 -5.55 -12.06
C PHE A 47 -2.26 -5.27 -12.57
N SER A 48 -3.25 -5.49 -11.71
CA SER A 48 -4.67 -5.45 -12.08
C SER A 48 -5.51 -4.54 -11.18
N PHE A 49 -4.86 -3.61 -10.46
CA PHE A 49 -5.57 -2.68 -9.60
C PHE A 49 -6.40 -1.68 -10.42
N ASP A 50 -7.71 -1.65 -10.16
CA ASP A 50 -8.67 -0.81 -10.89
C ASP A 50 -9.14 0.39 -10.05
N HIS A 51 -8.73 1.59 -10.47
CA HIS A 51 -9.13 2.85 -9.82
C HIS A 51 -10.63 3.13 -9.95
N SER A 52 -11.35 2.54 -10.90
CA SER A 52 -12.80 2.75 -11.03
C SER A 52 -13.60 2.16 -9.87
N LEU A 53 -12.99 1.31 -9.05
CA LEU A 53 -13.58 0.74 -7.83
C LEU A 53 -13.35 1.63 -6.60
N THR A 54 -12.66 2.75 -6.76
CA THR A 54 -12.34 3.69 -5.68
C THR A 54 -13.21 4.94 -5.75
N ALA A 55 -13.06 5.83 -4.77
CA ALA A 55 -13.73 7.14 -4.78
C ALA A 55 -13.11 8.13 -5.80
N PHE A 56 -11.99 7.78 -6.44
CA PHE A 56 -11.28 8.64 -7.39
C PHE A 56 -10.93 7.86 -8.67
N PRO A 57 -11.90 7.70 -9.59
CA PRO A 57 -11.67 7.06 -10.88
C PRO A 57 -10.71 7.91 -11.73
N LEU A 58 -9.73 7.26 -12.36
CA LEU A 58 -8.81 7.92 -13.29
C LEU A 58 -9.45 8.02 -14.67
N GLU A 59 -9.46 9.22 -15.23
CA GLU A 59 -10.07 9.51 -16.53
C GLU A 59 -9.12 10.30 -17.43
N GLY A 60 -9.31 10.18 -18.75
CA GLY A 60 -8.52 10.90 -19.75
C GLY A 60 -7.02 10.66 -19.59
N GLN A 61 -6.24 11.74 -19.58
CA GLN A 61 -4.77 11.65 -19.46
C GLN A 61 -4.30 11.02 -18.14
N HIS A 62 -5.11 11.10 -17.06
CA HIS A 62 -4.76 10.51 -15.77
C HIS A 62 -4.68 8.98 -15.81
N THR A 63 -5.27 8.32 -16.81
CA THR A 63 -5.17 6.86 -16.98
C THR A 63 -3.75 6.37 -17.27
N GLN A 64 -2.85 7.26 -17.66
CA GLN A 64 -1.48 6.93 -18.08
C GLN A 64 -0.41 7.48 -17.13
N VAL A 65 -0.80 8.11 -16.01
CA VAL A 65 0.17 8.67 -15.07
C VAL A 65 0.78 7.57 -14.21
N ASP A 66 2.05 7.74 -13.86
CA ASP A 66 2.71 6.85 -12.90
C ASP A 66 2.03 6.90 -11.53
N CYS A 67 1.83 5.74 -10.91
CA CYS A 67 1.20 5.60 -9.60
C CYS A 67 1.81 6.53 -8.54
N ARG A 68 3.13 6.71 -8.57
CA ARG A 68 3.90 7.50 -7.60
C ARG A 68 3.71 9.01 -7.74
N ASN A 69 3.14 9.48 -8.87
CA ASN A 69 2.81 10.89 -9.03
C ASN A 69 1.75 11.33 -8.01
N CYS A 70 0.81 10.44 -7.68
CA CYS A 70 -0.22 10.68 -6.66
C CYS A 70 0.13 9.98 -5.33
N HIS A 71 0.54 8.70 -5.39
CA HIS A 71 0.87 7.89 -4.21
C HIS A 71 2.35 8.02 -3.85
N GLN A 72 2.70 9.15 -3.23
CA GLN A 72 4.08 9.50 -2.87
C GLN A 72 4.63 8.64 -1.71
N THR A 73 3.75 8.04 -0.93
CA THR A 73 4.07 7.09 0.15
C THR A 73 3.46 5.72 -0.17
N LEU A 74 3.88 4.69 0.56
CA LEU A 74 3.27 3.35 0.43
C LEU A 74 1.89 3.27 1.08
N VAL A 75 1.47 4.27 1.86
CA VAL A 75 0.13 4.34 2.43
C VAL A 75 -0.79 5.00 1.42
N PHE A 76 -1.28 4.22 0.46
CA PHE A 76 -2.02 4.71 -0.71
C PHE A 76 -3.22 5.63 -0.38
N GLN A 77 -3.83 5.46 0.79
CA GLN A 77 -4.94 6.29 1.28
C GLN A 77 -4.55 7.74 1.62
N GLU A 78 -3.26 8.06 1.69
CA GLU A 78 -2.75 9.42 1.94
C GLU A 78 -2.75 10.30 0.69
N ALA A 79 -2.91 9.72 -0.51
CA ALA A 79 -2.96 10.50 -1.74
C ALA A 79 -4.15 11.46 -1.74
N SER A 80 -3.89 12.72 -2.11
CA SER A 80 -4.93 13.72 -2.24
C SER A 80 -5.78 13.47 -3.48
N THR A 81 -7.10 13.64 -3.34
CA THR A 81 -8.05 13.65 -4.45
C THR A 81 -8.30 15.07 -4.99
N GLU A 82 -7.66 16.08 -4.41
CA GLU A 82 -7.85 17.47 -4.80
C GLU A 82 -7.00 17.80 -6.02
N CYS A 83 -7.60 18.34 -7.08
CA CYS A 83 -6.91 18.65 -8.33
C CYS A 83 -5.72 19.60 -8.13
N ILE A 84 -5.85 20.53 -7.17
CA ILE A 84 -4.83 21.53 -6.83
C ILE A 84 -3.54 20.91 -6.26
N SER A 85 -3.60 19.66 -5.80
CA SER A 85 -2.41 18.96 -5.28
C SER A 85 -1.33 18.76 -6.35
N CYS A 86 -1.71 18.75 -7.64
CA CYS A 86 -0.79 18.66 -8.78
C CYS A 86 -0.92 19.85 -9.74
N HIS A 87 -2.14 20.37 -9.94
CA HIS A 87 -2.41 21.41 -10.93
C HIS A 87 -2.55 22.77 -10.26
N THR A 88 -1.63 23.69 -10.51
CA THR A 88 -1.77 25.10 -10.05
C THR A 88 -2.78 25.89 -10.90
N ASP A 89 -3.14 25.37 -12.08
CA ASP A 89 -4.19 25.87 -12.97
C ASP A 89 -4.77 24.70 -13.75
N MET A 90 -6.06 24.39 -13.53
CA MET A 90 -6.74 23.23 -14.13
C MET A 90 -7.31 23.50 -15.52
N HIS A 91 -7.22 24.74 -16.03
CA HIS A 91 -7.80 25.11 -17.33
C HIS A 91 -6.78 25.07 -18.49
N ARG A 92 -5.62 24.45 -18.28
CA ARG A 92 -4.54 24.40 -19.27
C ARG A 92 -4.36 23.02 -19.88
#